data_AF-H3SDL7-F1
#
_entry.id   AF-H3SDL7-F1
#
_cell.length_a   1.000
_cell.length_b   1.000
_cell.length_c   1.000
_cell.angle_alpha   90.00
_cell.angle_beta   90.00
_cell.angle_gamma   90.00
#
_symmetry.space_group_name_H-M   'P 1'
#
loop_
_entity.id
_entity.type
_entity.pdbx_description
1 polymer ?
#
loop_
_entity_poly.entity_id
_entity_poly.type
_entity_poly.pdbx_seq_one_letter_code
_entity_poly.pdbx_strand_id
1 'polypeptide(L)'
;MDEAAGTIGSFDTLMLAKGDFLKIDRLISMISVLTNKERVTIQELADKFEVSKRTIFRDLDTLNMAGIPIVSFPGIRGGIAVSEGYKVNRTILSEEDIKNLYVGLNGLRSIESEDSIQNLVKLKHA
;
A
#
# COMPACT_ATOMS: atom_id res chain seq x y z
N MET A 1 -14.94 46.18 6.67
CA MET A 1 -13.70 46.70 7.24
C MET A 1 -13.64 46.10 8.63
N ASP A 2 -13.08 44.90 8.78
CA ASP A 2 -11.64 44.66 9.02
C ASP A 2 -11.44 43.13 8.87
N GLU A 3 -10.88 42.58 7.79
CA GLU A 3 -9.45 42.33 7.51
C GLU A 3 -8.62 41.79 8.68
N ALA A 4 -8.49 40.46 8.75
CA ALA A 4 -7.25 39.75 9.13
C ALA A 4 -7.43 38.22 9.01
N ALA A 5 -7.79 37.73 7.80
CA ALA A 5 -7.47 36.35 7.44
C ALA A 5 -5.99 36.32 7.10
N GLY A 6 -5.15 36.02 8.10
CA GLY A 6 -3.70 35.91 7.95
C GLY A 6 -3.35 34.99 6.78
N THR A 7 -2.67 35.55 5.78
CA THR A 7 -2.12 34.81 4.65
C THR A 7 -1.08 33.82 5.17
N ILE A 8 -1.46 32.55 5.31
CA ILE A 8 -0.50 31.46 5.51
C ILE A 8 0.32 31.41 4.22
N GLY A 9 1.56 31.88 4.28
CA GLY A 9 2.40 32.04 3.10
C GLY A 9 2.63 30.72 2.36
N SER A 10 2.73 30.78 1.03
CA SER A 10 2.97 29.63 0.14
C SER A 10 4.18 28.76 0.51
N PHE A 11 5.11 29.27 1.34
CA PHE A 11 6.26 28.51 1.88
C PHE A 11 5.89 27.59 3.05
N ASP A 12 4.95 27.98 3.92
CA ASP A 12 4.51 27.15 5.06
C ASP A 12 3.70 25.96 4.57
N THR A 13 2.87 26.15 3.55
CA THR A 13 2.20 25.04 2.86
C THR A 13 3.20 24.08 2.25
N LEU A 14 4.33 24.57 1.70
CA LEU A 14 5.37 23.73 1.12
C LEU A 14 6.20 22.99 2.19
N MET A 15 6.42 23.57 3.37
CA MET A 15 7.10 22.90 4.49
C MET A 15 6.22 21.86 5.19
N LEU A 16 4.92 22.14 5.38
CA LEU A 16 3.95 21.16 5.86
C LEU A 16 3.78 20.02 4.85
N ALA A 17 3.61 20.34 3.56
CA ALA A 17 3.50 19.34 2.49
C ALA A 17 4.78 18.52 2.32
N LYS A 18 5.98 19.11 2.48
CA LYS A 18 7.24 18.35 2.50
C LYS A 18 7.35 17.48 3.74
N GLY A 19 6.93 17.96 4.91
CA GLY A 19 6.89 17.16 6.14
C GLY A 19 5.96 15.96 6.01
N ASP A 20 4.80 16.13 5.37
CA ASP A 20 3.85 15.07 5.08
C ASP A 20 4.36 14.10 4.00
N PHE A 21 5.01 14.61 2.94
CA PHE A 21 5.64 13.77 1.92
C PHE A 21 6.78 12.92 2.51
N LEU A 22 7.64 13.54 3.33
CA LEU A 22 8.71 12.85 4.08
C LEU A 22 8.15 11.83 5.10
N LYS A 23 6.95 12.05 5.62
CA LYS A 23 6.25 11.08 6.49
C LYS A 23 5.70 9.91 5.67
N ILE A 24 5.06 10.15 4.53
CA ILE A 24 4.50 9.09 3.67
C ILE A 24 5.63 8.21 3.14
N ASP A 25 6.71 8.79 2.62
CA ASP A 25 7.89 8.05 2.14
C ASP A 25 8.46 7.15 3.23
N ARG A 26 8.54 7.66 4.46
CA ARG A 26 9.01 6.90 5.63
C ARG A 26 8.04 5.78 6.00
N LEU A 27 6.73 6.01 5.97
CA LEU A 27 5.72 4.98 6.25
C LEU A 27 5.79 3.84 5.22
N ILE A 28 5.85 4.17 3.93
CA ILE A 28 5.99 3.17 2.84
C ILE A 28 7.30 2.37 3.02
N SER A 29 8.39 3.07 3.29
CA SER A 29 9.69 2.44 3.53
C SER A 29 9.68 1.54 4.78
N MET A 30 8.98 1.96 5.84
CA MET A 30 8.83 1.18 7.08
C MET A 30 8.03 -0.10 6.84
N ILE A 31 6.95 -0.03 6.06
CA ILE A 31 6.20 -1.23 5.64
C ILE A 31 7.12 -2.19 4.90
N SER A 32 7.89 -1.71 3.91
CA SER A 32 8.82 -2.56 3.16
C SER A 32 9.86 -3.23 4.06
N VAL A 33 10.37 -2.53 5.08
CA VAL A 33 11.30 -3.13 6.06
C VAL A 33 10.62 -4.22 6.86
N LEU A 34 9.41 -3.95 7.37
CA LEU A 34 8.68 -4.86 8.25
C LEU A 34 8.11 -6.08 7.51
N THR A 35 7.89 -6.01 6.19
CA THR A 35 7.47 -7.16 5.38
C THR A 35 8.62 -8.04 4.90
N ASN A 36 9.84 -7.48 4.79
CA ASN A 36 11.02 -8.19 4.27
C ASN A 36 11.91 -8.78 5.37
N LYS A 37 11.73 -8.37 6.63
CA LYS A 37 12.51 -8.87 7.77
C LYS A 37 11.58 -9.53 8.78
N GLU A 38 12.05 -10.62 9.40
CA GLU A 38 11.30 -11.28 10.47
C GLU A 38 11.09 -10.36 11.69
N ARG A 39 12.11 -9.58 12.08
CA ARG A 39 12.05 -8.67 13.25
C ARG A 39 13.01 -7.49 13.06
N VAL A 40 12.61 -6.32 13.56
CA VAL A 40 13.47 -5.14 13.61
C VAL A 40 13.20 -4.36 14.89
N THR A 41 14.21 -3.75 15.50
CA THR A 41 14.04 -2.97 16.73
C THR A 41 13.62 -1.54 16.44
N ILE A 42 13.00 -0.88 17.43
CA ILE A 42 12.66 0.55 17.35
C ILE A 42 13.92 1.42 17.17
N GLN A 43 15.04 1.02 17.77
CA GLN A 43 16.32 1.73 17.63
C GLN A 43 16.83 1.65 16.19
N GLU A 44 16.84 0.46 15.58
CA GLU A 44 17.28 0.30 14.20
C GLU A 44 16.44 1.10 13.21
N LEU A 45 15.12 1.20 13.44
CA LEU A 45 14.25 2.05 12.60
C LEU A 45 14.52 3.53 12.81
N ALA A 46 14.72 3.96 14.06
CA ALA A 46 15.05 5.33 14.40
C ALA A 46 16.35 5.76 13.72
N ASP A 47 17.39 4.92 13.80
CA ASP A 47 18.69 5.18 13.19
C ASP A 47 18.59 5.15 11.66
N LYS A 48 17.89 4.17 11.09
CA LYS A 48 17.72 4.03 9.63
C LYS A 48 17.03 5.23 9.00
N PHE A 49 16.02 5.77 9.67
CA PHE A 49 15.22 6.89 9.16
C PHE A 49 15.65 8.24 9.71
N GLU A 50 16.71 8.28 10.52
CA GLU A 50 17.26 9.49 11.14
C GLU A 50 16.19 10.28 11.93
N VAL A 51 15.34 9.58 12.67
CA VAL A 51 14.27 10.17 13.47
C VAL A 51 14.30 9.66 14.90
N SER A 52 13.63 10.38 15.80
CA SER A 52 13.48 9.94 17.18
C SER A 52 12.65 8.65 17.29
N LYS A 53 12.88 7.86 18.35
CA LYS A 53 12.01 6.72 18.70
C LYS A 53 10.54 7.12 18.84
N ARG A 54 10.26 8.32 19.35
CA ARG A 54 8.89 8.87 19.47
C ARG A 54 8.21 9.02 18.11
N THR A 55 8.97 9.44 17.09
CA THR A 55 8.48 9.50 15.70
C THR A 55 8.16 8.10 15.20
N ILE A 56 9.05 7.12 15.43
CA ILE A 56 8.80 5.73 15.06
C ILE A 56 7.54 5.20 15.74
N PHE A 57 7.37 5.38 17.05
CA PHE A 57 6.14 4.94 17.74
C PHE A 57 4.87 5.55 17.12
N ARG A 58 4.87 6.86 16.84
CA ARG A 58 3.74 7.52 16.17
C ARG A 58 3.48 7.00 14.75
N ASP A 59 4.54 6.67 14.02
CA ASP A 59 4.42 6.10 12.68
C ASP A 59 3.86 4.67 12.76
N LEU A 60 4.29 3.86 13.72
CA LEU A 60 3.73 2.53 13.98
C LEU A 60 2.25 2.58 14.37
N ASP A 61 1.86 3.55 15.19
CA ASP A 61 0.44 3.80 15.50
C ASP A 61 -0.33 4.15 14.23
N THR A 62 0.25 4.99 13.35
CA THR A 62 -0.35 5.33 12.05
C THR A 62 -0.54 4.08 11.18
N LEU A 63 0.45 3.19 11.14
CA LEU A 63 0.37 1.93 10.39
C LEU A 63 -0.70 0.99 10.98
N ASN A 64 -0.77 0.86 12.30
CA ASN A 64 -1.83 0.08 12.97
C ASN A 64 -3.22 0.63 12.68
N MET A 65 -3.40 1.96 12.72
CA MET A 65 -4.66 2.62 12.35
C MET A 65 -5.01 2.42 10.87
N ALA A 66 -4.01 2.25 10.01
CA ALA A 66 -4.19 1.90 8.59
C ALA A 66 -4.48 0.39 8.37
N GLY A 67 -4.65 -0.39 9.43
CA GLY A 67 -4.97 -1.82 9.35
C GLY A 67 -3.76 -2.73 9.09
N ILE A 68 -2.54 -2.24 9.34
CA ILE A 68 -1.31 -3.03 9.27
C ILE A 68 -1.02 -3.56 10.68
N PRO A 69 -1.23 -4.86 10.97
CA PRO A 69 -1.09 -5.41 12.30
C PRO A 69 0.38 -5.55 12.68
N ILE A 70 0.87 -4.65 13.53
CA ILE A 70 2.24 -4.68 14.04
C ILE A 70 2.27 -5.36 15.41
N VAL A 71 3.13 -6.37 15.55
CA VAL A 71 3.34 -7.14 16.78
C VAL A 71 4.67 -6.73 17.40
N SER A 72 4.72 -6.61 18.72
CA SER A 72 5.95 -6.37 19.48
C SER A 72 6.40 -7.62 20.23
N PHE A 73 7.70 -7.85 20.24
CA PHE A 73 8.38 -8.93 20.93
C PHE A 73 9.28 -8.31 22.01
N PRO A 74 9.03 -8.54 23.30
CA PRO A 74 9.89 -8.03 24.36
C PRO A 74 11.21 -8.83 24.48
N GLY A 75 12.22 -8.22 25.11
CA GLY A 75 13.50 -8.87 25.45
C GLY A 75 14.68 -8.51 24.55
N ILE A 76 15.83 -9.14 24.81
CA ILE A 76 17.14 -8.84 24.17
C ILE A 76 17.13 -9.13 22.66
N ARG A 77 16.37 -10.14 22.23
CA ARG A 77 16.09 -10.45 20.81
C ARG A 77 14.68 -10.03 20.39
N GLY A 78 14.16 -9.03 21.10
CA GLY A 78 12.88 -8.43 20.85
C GLY A 78 12.89 -7.54 19.62
N GLY A 79 11.83 -6.78 19.43
CA GLY A 79 11.65 -5.91 18.29
C GLY A 79 10.19 -5.87 17.89
N ILE A 80 9.95 -5.41 16.68
CA ILE A 80 8.64 -5.36 16.07
C ILE A 80 8.67 -6.09 14.74
N ALA A 81 7.52 -6.65 14.39
CA ALA A 81 7.29 -7.27 13.10
C ALA A 81 5.85 -7.04 12.68
N VAL A 82 5.59 -7.22 11.40
CA VAL A 82 4.23 -7.41 10.92
C VAL A 82 3.76 -8.81 11.34
N SER A 83 2.50 -8.94 11.78
CA SER A 83 1.94 -10.22 12.23
C SER A 83 2.12 -11.31 11.18
N GLU A 84 2.47 -12.51 11.63
CA GLU A 84 2.60 -13.68 10.76
C GLU A 84 1.27 -13.93 10.00
N GLY A 85 1.35 -14.19 8.70
CA GLY A 85 0.18 -14.33 7.83
C GLY A 85 -0.41 -13.01 7.31
N TYR A 86 0.01 -11.83 7.83
CA TYR A 86 -0.26 -10.56 7.15
C TYR A 86 0.64 -10.47 5.91
N LYS A 87 0.14 -11.04 4.82
CA LYS A 87 0.54 -10.60 3.50
C LYS A 87 -0.26 -9.33 3.24
N VAL A 88 0.40 -8.26 2.81
CA VAL A 88 -0.29 -7.15 2.14
C VAL A 88 -1.17 -7.81 1.09
N ASN A 89 -2.48 -7.88 1.37
CA ASN A 89 -3.37 -8.66 0.55
C ASN A 89 -3.37 -7.97 -0.81
N ARG A 90 -2.75 -8.61 -1.81
CA ARG A 90 -2.64 -8.07 -3.17
C ARG A 90 -3.98 -7.98 -3.87
N THR A 91 -5.10 -8.27 -3.20
CA THR A 91 -6.42 -7.90 -3.67
C THR A 91 -6.58 -6.37 -3.53
N ILE A 92 -5.88 -5.65 -4.39
CA ILE A 92 -6.11 -4.23 -4.72
C ILE A 92 -7.48 -4.08 -5.39
N LEU A 93 -8.04 -5.19 -5.88
CA LEU A 93 -9.34 -5.25 -6.53
C LEU A 93 -10.45 -5.23 -5.47
N SER A 94 -11.27 -4.19 -5.52
CA SER A 94 -12.57 -4.17 -4.86
C SER A 94 -13.49 -5.26 -5.45
N GLU A 95 -14.59 -5.56 -4.76
CA GLU A 95 -15.61 -6.46 -5.32
C GLU A 95 -16.15 -5.96 -6.67
N GLU A 96 -16.20 -4.64 -6.85
CA GLU A 96 -16.59 -4.00 -8.10
C GLU A 96 -15.55 -4.24 -9.21
N ASP A 97 -14.26 -4.14 -8.89
CA ASP A 97 -13.19 -4.43 -9.85
C ASP A 97 -13.21 -5.90 -10.29
N ILE A 98 -13.47 -6.83 -9.36
CA ILE A 98 -13.61 -8.26 -9.65
C ILE A 98 -14.82 -8.50 -10.56
N LYS A 99 -15.94 -7.83 -10.29
CA LYS A 99 -17.15 -7.91 -11.12
C LYS A 99 -16.90 -7.37 -12.53
N ASN A 100 -16.23 -6.22 -12.63
CA ASN A 100 -15.91 -5.60 -13.91
C ASN A 100 -14.96 -6.48 -14.73
N LEU A 101 -13.94 -7.06 -14.09
CA LEU A 101 -13.04 -8.02 -14.72
C LEU A 101 -13.81 -9.26 -15.21
N TYR A 102 -14.70 -9.81 -14.38
CA TYR A 102 -15.54 -10.96 -14.75
C TYR A 102 -16.44 -10.67 -15.95
N VAL A 103 -17.10 -9.50 -15.98
CA VAL A 103 -17.93 -9.07 -17.11
C VAL A 103 -17.09 -8.90 -18.38
N GLY A 104 -15.94 -8.25 -18.28
CA GLY A 104 -15.03 -8.06 -19.42
C GLY A 104 -14.53 -9.38 -20.00
N LEU A 105 -14.11 -10.32 -19.14
CA LEU A 105 -13.65 -11.64 -19.56
C LEU A 105 -14.75 -12.47 -20.22
N ASN A 106 -15.99 -12.42 -19.70
CA ASN A 106 -17.12 -13.11 -20.32
C ASN A 106 -17.54 -12.47 -21.65
N GLY A 107 -17.45 -11.14 -21.77
CA GLY A 107 -17.65 -10.43 -23.03
C GLY A 107 -16.64 -10.88 -24.09
N LEU A 108 -15.36 -11.01 -23.74
CA LEU A 108 -14.32 -11.52 -24.64
C LEU A 108 -14.54 -12.98 -25.03
N ARG A 109 -14.98 -13.83 -24.09
CA ARG A 109 -15.33 -15.23 -24.38
C ARG A 109 -16.47 -15.35 -25.39
N SER A 110 -17.41 -14.42 -25.41
CA SER A 110 -18.51 -14.39 -26.39
C SER A 110 -18.06 -14.02 -27.80
N ILE A 111 -16.88 -13.39 -27.93
CA ILE A 111 -16.25 -13.08 -29.21
C ILE A 111 -15.40 -14.28 -29.69
N GLU A 112 -14.82 -15.06 -28.76
CA GLU A 112 -14.13 -16.33 -29.09
C GLU A 112 -15.06 -17.46 -29.54
N SER A 113 -16.38 -17.35 -29.32
CA SER A 113 -17.34 -18.27 -29.94
C SER A 113 -17.59 -17.88 -31.40
N GLU A 114 -16.53 -17.95 -32.21
CA GLU A 114 -16.68 -17.93 -33.66
C GLU A 114 -16.92 -19.35 -34.17
N ASP A 115 -18.19 -19.62 -34.43
CA ASP A 115 -18.64 -20.57 -35.46
C ASP A 115 -17.92 -20.34 -36.82
N SER A 116 -17.28 -19.18 -37.01
CA SER A 116 -16.39 -18.85 -38.14
C SER A 116 -15.14 -19.73 -38.22
N ILE A 117 -14.50 -20.10 -37.10
CA ILE A 117 -13.30 -20.96 -37.11
C ILE A 117 -13.67 -22.40 -37.49
N GLN A 118 -14.81 -22.90 -36.99
CA GLN A 118 -15.31 -24.24 -37.32
C GLN A 118 -15.73 -24.32 -38.80
N ASN A 119 -16.30 -23.26 -39.38
CA ASN A 119 -16.65 -23.22 -40.79
C ASN A 119 -15.42 -23.11 -41.72
N LEU A 120 -14.35 -22.39 -41.30
CA LEU A 120 -13.08 -22.36 -42.02
C LEU A 120 -12.36 -23.72 -42.04
N VAL A 121 -12.43 -24.50 -40.95
CA VAL A 121 -11.87 -25.86 -40.90
C VAL A 121 -12.67 -26.82 -41.79
N LYS A 122 -14.00 -26.67 -41.86
CA LYS A 122 -14.86 -27.51 -42.72
C LYS A 122 -14.64 -27.25 -44.22
N LEU A 123 -14.34 -26.01 -44.62
CA LEU A 123 -14.06 -25.63 -46.02
C LEU A 123 -12.71 -26.13 -46.55
N LYS A 124 -11.78 -26.56 -45.68
CA LYS A 124 -10.50 -27.16 -46.11
C LYS A 124 -10.62 -28.65 -46.47
N HIS A 125 -11.72 -29.29 -46.09
CA HIS A 125 -11.97 -30.71 -46.28
C HIS A 125 -13.13 -31.02 -47.26
N ALA A 126 -13.64 -30.01 -47.96
CA ALA A 126 -14.56 -30.15 -49.10
C ALA A 126 -13.81 -29.85 -50.40
#